data_AF-A0A437AES4-F1
#
_entry.id   AF-A0A437AES4-F1
#
_cell.length_a   1.000
_cell.length_b   1.000
_cell.length_c   1.000
_cell.angle_alpha   90.00
_cell.angle_beta   90.00
_cell.angle_gamma   90.00
#
_symmetry.space_group_name_H-M   'P 1'
#
loop_
_entity.id
_entity.type
_entity.pdbx_description
1 polymer ?
#
loop_
_entity_poly.entity_id
_entity_poly.type
_entity_poly.pdbx_seq_one_letter_code
_entity_poly.pdbx_strand_id
1 'polypeptide(L)'
;MSATHAQQGPPSGPSRLQQPPYIPKPKTLKHSITNKILQEAFEVDYFLSRTNNWQDIKISAVVKVFKSCCEGSLLEHSPEFEAAVKGFNHQSENVKNQIYNKFVNNIRFINVSQRFREILFDMLESANEDRWLFVWIAGQTMKGWQRPPDWCIDPAPHPLDQPHSSTSSAQFINDQNAEPPERPRAERRDAVGINERK
;
A
#
# COMPACT_ATOMS: atom_id res chain seq x y z
N MET A 1 -54.99 40.05 32.34
CA MET A 1 -54.60 39.79 30.94
C MET A 1 -53.14 39.39 30.96
N SER A 2 -52.85 38.09 30.93
CA SER A 2 -51.49 37.55 31.04
C SER A 2 -50.93 37.31 29.65
N ALA A 3 -49.82 37.96 29.32
CA ALA A 3 -49.11 37.76 28.06
C ALA A 3 -48.20 36.54 28.16
N THR A 4 -48.44 35.56 27.29
CA THR A 4 -47.68 34.34 27.10
C THR A 4 -46.26 34.64 26.63
N HIS A 5 -45.25 34.28 27.42
CA HIS A 5 -43.87 34.22 26.95
C HIS A 5 -43.71 32.98 26.06
N ALA A 6 -43.48 33.20 24.77
CA ALA A 6 -43.02 32.17 23.85
C ALA A 6 -41.59 31.79 24.22
N GLN A 7 -41.41 30.56 24.68
CA GLN A 7 -40.13 29.96 24.99
C GLN A 7 -39.40 29.67 23.67
N GLN A 8 -38.53 30.59 23.24
CA GLN A 8 -37.55 30.30 22.20
C GLN A 8 -36.56 29.28 22.78
N GLY A 9 -36.56 28.08 22.23
CA GLY A 9 -35.56 27.06 22.55
C GLY A 9 -34.15 27.61 22.25
N PRO A 10 -33.14 27.22 23.05
CA PRO A 10 -31.80 27.76 22.89
C PRO A 10 -31.23 27.41 21.50
N PRO A 11 -30.49 28.33 20.86
CA PRO A 11 -29.78 28.04 19.63
C PRO A 11 -28.80 26.89 19.90
N SER A 12 -28.82 25.88 19.03
CA SER A 12 -27.87 24.77 19.03
C SER A 12 -26.45 25.35 19.01
N GLY A 13 -25.78 25.33 20.16
CA GLY A 13 -24.42 25.83 20.33
C GLY A 13 -23.41 25.07 19.47
N PRO A 14 -22.20 25.61 19.32
CA PRO A 14 -21.17 25.05 18.44
C PRO A 14 -20.85 23.61 18.82
N SER A 15 -20.77 22.76 17.80
CA SER A 15 -20.53 21.32 17.83
C SER A 15 -19.64 20.88 18.99
N ARG A 16 -20.21 20.06 19.89
CA ARG A 16 -19.41 19.14 20.72
C ARG A 16 -18.41 18.47 19.81
N LEU A 17 -17.14 18.51 20.19
CA LEU A 17 -16.01 17.73 19.66
C LEU A 17 -16.50 16.44 18.98
N GLN A 18 -16.79 16.51 17.68
CA GLN A 18 -17.21 15.31 16.94
C GLN A 18 -15.95 14.48 16.83
N GLN A 19 -15.96 13.32 17.49
CA GLN A 19 -14.93 12.32 17.26
C GLN A 19 -15.00 11.88 15.80
N PRO A 20 -13.84 11.60 15.17
CA PRO A 20 -13.84 11.09 13.80
C PRO A 20 -14.57 9.73 13.76
N PRO A 21 -15.44 9.50 12.77
CA PRO A 21 -16.21 8.25 12.69
C PRO A 21 -15.29 7.07 12.34
N TYR A 22 -15.64 5.86 12.77
CA TYR A 22 -14.93 4.67 12.34
C TYR A 22 -15.12 4.44 10.83
N ILE A 23 -14.02 4.16 10.13
CA ILE A 23 -13.98 3.87 8.69
C ILE A 23 -13.34 2.49 8.48
N PRO A 24 -14.12 1.48 8.06
CA PRO A 24 -13.61 0.15 7.81
C PRO A 24 -12.67 0.13 6.60
N LYS A 25 -11.78 -0.86 6.56
CA LYS A 25 -10.96 -1.12 5.37
C LYS A 25 -11.88 -1.34 4.14
N PRO A 26 -11.66 -0.61 3.02
CA PRO A 26 -12.47 -0.78 1.82
C PRO A 26 -12.40 -2.23 1.29
N LYS A 27 -13.56 -2.83 1.04
CA LYS A 27 -13.66 -4.17 0.44
C LYS A 27 -13.33 -4.06 -1.06
N THR A 28 -12.16 -4.52 -1.47
CA THR A 28 -11.78 -4.55 -2.89
C THR A 28 -11.87 -5.97 -3.44
N LEU A 29 -12.66 -6.17 -4.49
CA LEU A 29 -12.91 -7.51 -5.08
C LEU A 29 -11.71 -8.05 -5.88
N LYS A 30 -10.90 -7.16 -6.49
CA LYS A 30 -9.75 -7.53 -7.35
C LYS A 30 -8.58 -6.55 -7.34
N HIS A 31 -8.78 -5.30 -6.90
CA HIS A 31 -7.80 -4.22 -7.04
C HIS A 31 -7.16 -3.83 -5.70
N SER A 32 -5.93 -3.30 -5.73
CA SER A 32 -5.39 -2.60 -4.56
C SER A 32 -6.17 -1.31 -4.31
N ILE A 33 -6.34 -0.92 -3.05
CA ILE A 33 -6.89 0.39 -2.68
C ILE A 33 -6.13 1.48 -3.44
N THR A 34 -6.86 2.34 -4.17
CA THR A 34 -6.37 3.48 -4.93
C THR A 34 -6.73 4.79 -4.21
N ASN A 35 -6.19 5.93 -4.62
CA ASN A 35 -6.59 7.23 -4.07
C ASN A 35 -8.10 7.49 -4.23
N LYS A 36 -8.72 7.02 -5.32
CA LYS A 36 -10.17 7.15 -5.53
C LYS A 36 -10.97 6.34 -4.51
N ILE A 37 -10.62 5.07 -4.33
CA ILE A 37 -11.27 4.19 -3.34
C ILE A 37 -11.06 4.74 -1.92
N LEU A 38 -9.87 5.27 -1.65
CA LEU A 38 -9.59 5.91 -0.36
C LEU A 38 -10.43 7.17 -0.17
N GLN A 39 -10.61 8.00 -1.20
CA GLN A 39 -11.49 9.16 -1.11
C GLN A 39 -12.93 8.74 -0.85
N GLU A 40 -13.47 7.80 -1.63
CA GLU A 40 -14.83 7.26 -1.44
C GLU A 40 -15.05 6.73 -0.02
N ALA A 41 -14.05 6.08 0.58
CA ALA A 41 -14.12 5.59 1.96
C ALA A 41 -14.19 6.70 3.02
N PHE A 42 -13.64 7.87 2.71
CA PHE A 42 -13.63 9.03 3.60
C PHE A 42 -14.61 10.14 3.16
N GLU A 43 -15.46 9.90 2.14
CA GLU A 43 -16.57 10.78 1.74
C GLU A 43 -17.76 10.65 2.70
N VAL A 44 -17.51 10.97 3.97
CA VAL A 44 -18.52 11.04 5.04
C VAL A 44 -18.62 12.48 5.55
N ASP A 45 -19.81 12.88 6.04
CA ASP A 45 -20.14 14.25 6.45
C ASP A 45 -19.06 14.91 7.34
N TYR A 46 -18.47 14.12 8.25
CA TYR A 46 -17.38 14.56 9.10
C TYR A 46 -16.18 15.11 8.30
N PHE A 47 -15.63 14.33 7.37
CA PHE A 47 -14.47 14.76 6.59
C PHE A 47 -14.85 15.75 5.49
N LEU A 48 -16.05 15.62 4.90
CA LEU A 48 -16.53 16.57 3.89
C LEU A 48 -16.65 17.98 4.45
N SER A 49 -17.21 18.14 5.65
CA SER A 49 -17.31 19.44 6.32
C SER A 49 -15.92 20.02 6.66
N ARG A 50 -14.99 19.20 7.17
CA ARG A 50 -13.66 19.67 7.58
C ARG A 50 -12.69 19.90 6.42
N THR A 51 -12.94 19.32 5.24
CA THR A 51 -12.06 19.45 4.05
C THR A 51 -12.68 20.30 2.94
N ASN A 52 -13.89 20.83 3.17
CA ASN A 52 -14.69 21.53 2.17
C ASN A 52 -14.87 20.65 0.90
N ASN A 53 -15.44 19.46 1.09
CA ASN A 53 -15.60 18.44 0.04
C ASN A 53 -14.28 18.11 -0.68
N TRP A 54 -13.20 17.92 0.10
CA TRP A 54 -11.85 17.64 -0.40
C TRP A 54 -11.26 18.72 -1.33
N GLN A 55 -11.84 19.92 -1.39
CA GLN A 55 -11.32 21.03 -2.20
C GLN A 55 -10.10 21.68 -1.53
N ASP A 56 -10.15 21.87 -0.21
CA ASP A 56 -9.08 22.51 0.55
C ASP A 56 -7.89 21.56 0.76
N ILE A 57 -8.18 20.27 0.96
CA ILE A 57 -7.20 19.22 1.22
C ILE A 57 -7.56 18.04 0.33
N LYS A 58 -6.70 17.69 -0.63
CA LYS A 58 -6.93 16.56 -1.53
C LYS A 58 -6.42 15.25 -0.90
N ILE A 59 -7.13 14.14 -1.11
CA ILE A 59 -6.68 12.80 -0.69
C ILE A 59 -5.30 12.45 -1.26
N SER A 60 -4.99 12.88 -2.48
CA SER A 60 -3.65 12.67 -3.06
C SER A 60 -2.55 13.37 -2.25
N ALA A 61 -2.81 14.55 -1.69
CA ALA A 61 -1.89 15.27 -0.82
C ALA A 61 -1.74 14.57 0.54
N VAL A 62 -2.84 14.10 1.13
CA VAL A 62 -2.85 13.26 2.34
C VAL A 62 -1.94 12.04 2.14
N VAL A 63 -2.16 11.27 1.08
CA VAL A 63 -1.38 10.07 0.78
C VAL A 63 0.10 10.41 0.57
N LYS A 64 0.42 11.51 -0.10
CA LYS A 64 1.80 11.97 -0.30
C LYS A 64 2.49 12.26 1.05
N VAL A 65 1.81 12.99 1.94
CA VAL A 65 2.32 13.28 3.28
C VAL A 65 2.51 12.00 4.08
N PHE A 66 1.52 11.11 4.11
CA PHE A 66 1.65 9.84 4.83
C PHE A 66 2.80 8.98 4.30
N LYS A 67 2.98 8.87 2.99
CA LYS A 67 4.11 8.15 2.41
C LYS A 67 5.45 8.74 2.85
N SER A 68 5.59 10.07 2.79
CA SER A 68 6.81 10.76 3.22
C SER A 68 7.10 10.56 4.71
N CYS A 69 6.09 10.66 5.58
CA CYS A 69 6.25 10.37 7.01
C CYS A 69 6.60 8.91 7.29
N CYS A 70 6.14 7.99 6.45
CA CYS A 70 6.35 6.55 6.59
C CYS A 70 7.70 6.09 6.05
N GLU A 71 8.20 6.73 4.97
CA GLU A 71 9.44 6.36 4.30
C GLU A 71 10.65 6.36 5.24
N GLY A 72 10.87 7.43 6.00
CA GLY A 72 11.98 7.49 6.96
C GLY A 72 11.87 6.40 8.04
N SER A 73 10.65 6.14 8.54
CA SER A 73 10.42 5.10 9.54
C SER A 73 10.66 3.69 9.00
N LEU A 74 10.28 3.43 7.75
CA LEU A 74 10.50 2.15 7.09
C LEU A 74 11.99 1.92 6.82
N LEU A 75 12.73 2.94 6.36
CA LEU A 75 14.16 2.80 6.05
C LEU A 75 14.96 2.45 7.31
N GLU A 76 14.65 3.11 8.41
CA GLU A 76 15.34 2.91 9.68
C GLU A 76 15.19 1.48 10.22
N HIS A 77 13.99 0.89 10.11
CA HIS A 77 13.72 -0.47 10.61
C HIS A 77 13.82 -1.53 9.51
N SER A 78 14.25 -1.16 8.30
CA SER A 78 14.41 -2.11 7.19
C SER A 78 15.36 -3.29 7.50
N PRO A 79 16.42 -3.15 8.33
CA PRO A 79 17.25 -4.29 8.73
C PRO A 79 16.51 -5.33 9.59
N GLU A 80 15.42 -4.94 10.25
CA GLU A 80 14.60 -5.82 11.10
C GLU A 80 13.52 -6.54 10.30
N PHE A 81 13.39 -6.28 8.99
CA PHE A 81 12.37 -6.90 8.17
C PHE A 81 12.67 -8.37 7.96
N GLU A 82 11.63 -9.19 8.11
CA GLU A 82 11.72 -10.62 7.87
C GLU A 82 11.91 -10.87 6.36
N ALA A 83 13.07 -11.39 5.96
CA ALA A 83 13.41 -11.61 4.55
C ALA A 83 12.47 -12.62 3.85
N ALA A 84 11.82 -13.50 4.62
CA ALA A 84 10.92 -14.53 4.11
C ALA A 84 9.52 -14.00 3.74
N VAL A 85 9.15 -12.77 4.13
CA VAL A 85 7.79 -12.26 3.90
C VAL A 85 7.71 -11.30 2.71
N LYS A 86 6.71 -11.51 1.86
CA LYS A 86 6.57 -10.81 0.57
C LYS A 86 6.10 -9.35 0.66
N GLY A 87 5.82 -8.82 1.86
CA GLY A 87 5.39 -7.43 2.01
C GLY A 87 5.07 -7.03 3.45
N PHE A 88 4.89 -5.71 3.65
CA PHE A 88 4.73 -5.09 4.97
C PHE A 88 3.62 -5.70 5.83
N ASN A 89 2.48 -6.05 5.21
CA ASN A 89 1.33 -6.63 5.93
C ASN A 89 1.67 -7.94 6.67
N HIS A 90 2.71 -8.66 6.22
CA HIS A 90 3.12 -9.94 6.77
C HIS A 90 4.30 -9.84 7.74
N GLN A 91 4.84 -8.63 7.98
CA GLN A 91 5.85 -8.41 9.01
C GLN A 91 5.26 -8.66 10.40
N SER A 92 6.09 -9.05 11.37
CA SER A 92 5.66 -9.17 12.76
C SER A 92 5.00 -7.89 13.29
N GLU A 93 4.05 -8.06 14.23
CA GLU A 93 3.39 -6.94 14.90
C GLU A 93 4.38 -6.05 15.66
N ASN A 94 5.49 -6.61 16.16
CA ASN A 94 6.55 -5.82 16.79
C ASN A 94 7.14 -4.79 15.82
N VAL A 95 7.57 -5.24 14.63
CA VAL A 95 8.12 -4.36 13.58
C VAL A 95 7.08 -3.33 13.14
N LYS A 96 5.83 -3.76 12.90
CA LYS A 96 4.75 -2.83 12.54
C LYS A 96 4.51 -1.76 13.61
N ASN A 97 4.55 -2.12 14.90
CA ASN A 97 4.34 -1.20 16.01
C ASN A 97 5.45 -0.15 16.11
N GLN A 98 6.72 -0.55 15.99
CA GLN A 98 7.85 0.38 16.04
C GLN A 98 7.78 1.41 14.91
N ILE A 99 7.50 0.94 13.68
CA ILE A 99 7.37 1.80 12.50
C ILE A 99 6.15 2.71 12.63
N TYR A 100 5.02 2.21 13.13
CA TYR A 100 3.82 3.01 13.37
C TYR A 100 4.10 4.16 14.35
N ASN A 101 4.78 3.88 15.46
CA ASN A 101 5.11 4.90 16.46
C ASN A 101 5.98 6.01 15.88
N LYS A 102 6.99 5.65 15.07
CA LYS A 102 7.82 6.64 14.37
C LYS A 102 7.05 7.41 13.30
N PHE A 103 6.19 6.73 12.54
CA PHE A 103 5.33 7.34 11.54
C PHE A 103 4.40 8.39 12.17
N VAL A 104 3.74 8.05 13.27
CA VAL A 104 2.90 8.98 14.06
C VAL A 104 3.73 10.15 14.57
N ASN A 105 4.94 9.89 15.08
CA ASN A 105 5.84 10.95 15.52
C ASN A 105 6.23 11.90 14.38
N ASN A 106 6.51 11.37 13.19
CA ASN A 106 6.83 12.17 12.01
C ASN A 106 5.65 13.06 11.59
N ILE A 107 4.40 12.59 11.71
CA ILE A 107 3.21 13.43 11.45
C ILE A 107 3.10 14.58 12.46
N ARG A 108 3.50 14.37 13.72
CA ARG A 108 3.48 15.44 14.74
C ARG A 108 4.40 16.60 14.36
N PHE A 109 5.56 16.29 13.77
CA PHE A 109 6.62 17.27 13.50
C PHE A 109 6.71 17.75 12.04
N ILE A 110 5.94 17.17 11.11
CA ILE A 110 5.95 17.62 9.72
C ILE A 110 5.43 19.07 9.58
N ASN A 111 6.04 19.81 8.66
CA ASN A 111 5.69 21.18 8.34
C ASN A 111 4.45 21.24 7.43
N VAL A 112 3.28 21.13 8.04
CA VAL A 112 1.95 21.35 7.42
C VAL A 112 1.10 22.23 8.31
N SER A 113 0.01 22.79 7.78
CA SER A 113 -0.92 23.57 8.60
C SER A 113 -1.52 22.71 9.72
N GLN A 114 -1.83 23.34 10.86
CA GLN A 114 -2.44 22.65 12.00
C GLN A 114 -3.74 21.93 11.60
N ARG A 115 -4.61 22.59 10.82
CA ARG A 115 -5.83 21.99 10.27
C ARG A 115 -5.54 20.73 9.44
N PHE A 116 -4.51 20.75 8.59
CA PHE A 116 -4.16 19.57 7.80
C PHE A 116 -3.62 18.46 8.69
N ARG A 117 -2.76 18.78 9.67
CA ARG A 117 -2.25 17.80 10.64
C ARG A 117 -3.38 17.11 11.42
N GLU A 118 -4.39 17.86 11.85
CA GLU A 118 -5.56 17.29 12.53
C GLU A 118 -6.32 16.31 11.62
N ILE A 119 -6.54 16.64 10.35
CA ILE A 119 -7.14 15.70 9.39
C ILE A 119 -6.32 14.42 9.26
N LEU A 120 -4.98 14.51 9.25
CA LEU A 120 -4.14 13.32 9.20
C LEU A 120 -4.34 12.41 10.42
N PHE A 121 -4.43 12.98 11.64
CA PHE A 121 -4.69 12.20 12.85
C PHE A 121 -6.10 11.64 12.89
N ASP A 122 -7.10 12.46 12.54
CA ASP A 122 -8.50 12.02 12.46
C ASP A 122 -8.65 10.83 11.51
N MET A 123 -7.96 10.85 10.36
CA MET A 123 -7.99 9.73 9.42
C MET A 123 -7.35 8.46 9.99
N LEU A 124 -6.27 8.58 10.76
CA LEU A 124 -5.65 7.43 11.42
C LEU A 124 -6.53 6.88 12.55
N GLU A 125 -7.21 7.75 13.29
CA GLU A 125 -8.15 7.36 14.33
C GLU A 125 -9.38 6.65 13.74
N SER A 126 -9.96 7.21 12.68
CA SER A 126 -11.05 6.58 11.91
C SER A 126 -10.67 5.19 11.41
N ALA A 127 -9.42 4.98 10.98
CA ALA A 127 -8.92 3.75 10.38
C ALA A 127 -8.07 2.89 11.33
N ASN A 128 -8.31 2.99 12.64
CA ASN A 128 -7.45 2.38 13.65
C ASN A 128 -7.60 0.85 13.77
N GLU A 129 -8.73 0.26 13.32
CA GLU A 129 -8.88 -1.20 13.28
C GLU A 129 -7.81 -1.83 12.38
N ASP A 130 -7.02 -2.73 12.98
CA ASP A 130 -5.82 -3.33 12.41
C ASP A 130 -4.83 -2.32 11.80
N ARG A 131 -4.99 -1.04 12.14
CA ARG A 131 -4.30 0.12 11.55
C ARG A 131 -4.23 0.02 10.03
N TRP A 132 -5.33 -0.37 9.40
CA TRP A 132 -5.32 -0.80 8.00
C TRP A 132 -4.79 0.28 7.05
N LEU A 133 -5.07 1.55 7.34
CA LEU A 133 -4.61 2.69 6.52
C LEU A 133 -3.09 2.81 6.58
N PHE A 134 -2.51 2.70 7.77
CA PHE A 134 -1.06 2.70 7.95
C PHE A 134 -0.41 1.51 7.25
N VAL A 135 -0.93 0.30 7.45
CA VAL A 135 -0.40 -0.91 6.81
C VAL A 135 -0.45 -0.80 5.28
N TRP A 136 -1.52 -0.22 4.73
CA TRP A 136 -1.62 0.07 3.31
C TRP A 136 -0.60 1.12 2.85
N ILE A 137 -0.47 2.25 3.54
CA ILE A 137 0.53 3.29 3.21
C ILE A 137 1.93 2.70 3.18
N ALA A 138 2.32 1.98 4.23
CA ALA A 138 3.63 1.35 4.35
C ALA A 138 3.89 0.36 3.21
N GLY A 139 2.89 -0.47 2.88
CA GLY A 139 2.96 -1.38 1.74
C GLY A 139 3.08 -0.66 0.39
N GLN A 140 2.45 0.50 0.21
CA GLN A 140 2.61 1.32 -1.00
C GLN A 140 3.99 1.97 -1.08
N THR A 141 4.56 2.42 0.04
CA THR A 141 5.90 3.00 0.11
C THR A 141 6.95 1.94 -0.23
N MET A 142 6.88 0.75 0.37
CA MET A 142 7.80 -0.36 0.06
C MET A 142 7.73 -0.82 -1.40
N LYS A 143 6.54 -0.84 -2.01
CA LYS A 143 6.39 -1.13 -3.45
C LYS A 143 7.12 -0.09 -4.33
N GLY A 144 7.25 1.15 -3.86
CA GLY A 144 8.02 2.18 -4.53
C GLY A 144 9.51 1.85 -4.59
N TRP A 145 10.06 1.24 -3.54
CA TRP A 145 11.48 0.84 -3.49
C TRP A 145 11.82 -0.33 -4.41
N GLN A 146 10.83 -1.18 -4.73
CA GLN A 146 11.02 -2.34 -5.61
C GLN A 146 10.93 -1.98 -7.10
N ARG A 147 10.55 -0.74 -7.45
CA ARG A 147 10.57 -0.29 -8.85
C ARG A 147 12.00 0.16 -9.18
N PRO A 148 12.64 -0.39 -10.24
CA PRO A 148 13.87 0.17 -10.74
C PRO A 148 13.63 1.65 -11.07
N PRO A 149 14.59 2.54 -10.81
CA PRO A 149 14.45 3.92 -11.26
C PRO A 149 14.34 3.94 -12.79
N ASP A 150 13.53 4.85 -13.35
CA ASP A 150 13.12 4.86 -14.77
C ASP A 150 14.31 4.90 -15.76
N TRP A 151 15.51 5.27 -15.31
CA TRP A 151 16.74 5.24 -16.13
C TRP A 151 17.39 3.85 -16.26
N CYS A 152 16.97 2.87 -15.47
CA CYS A 152 17.47 1.49 -15.48
C CYS A 152 16.69 0.58 -16.45
N ILE A 153 15.69 1.13 -17.16
CA ILE A 153 15.04 0.47 -18.28
C ILE A 153 15.90 0.76 -19.50
N ASP A 154 16.87 -0.13 -19.74
CA ASP A 154 17.64 -0.13 -20.98
C ASP A 154 16.64 -0.12 -22.15
N PRO A 155 16.64 0.87 -23.06
CA PRO A 155 15.86 0.76 -24.28
C PRO A 155 16.39 -0.48 -24.99
N ALA A 156 15.53 -1.50 -25.14
CA ALA A 156 15.89 -2.77 -25.74
C ALA A 156 16.79 -2.52 -26.98
N PRO A 157 17.94 -3.21 -27.09
CA PRO A 157 18.87 -2.96 -28.18
C PRO A 157 18.11 -3.09 -29.50
N HIS A 158 18.19 -2.05 -30.33
CA HIS A 158 17.59 -2.08 -31.66
C HIS A 158 18.12 -3.30 -32.43
N PRO A 159 17.28 -4.04 -33.19
CA PRO A 159 17.69 -5.30 -33.83
C PRO A 159 18.71 -5.17 -34.99
N LEU A 160 19.47 -4.09 -35.09
CA LEU A 160 20.23 -3.76 -36.31
C LEU A 160 21.75 -3.69 -36.17
N ASP A 161 22.31 -3.86 -34.97
CA ASP A 161 23.78 -3.89 -34.82
C ASP A 161 24.29 -5.34 -34.65
N GLN A 162 24.21 -6.12 -35.72
CA GLN A 162 25.14 -7.21 -35.96
C GLN A 162 26.20 -6.77 -36.98
N PRO A 163 27.47 -6.58 -36.57
CA PRO A 163 28.58 -6.72 -37.48
C PRO A 163 29.05 -8.17 -37.44
N HIS A 164 28.77 -8.86 -38.54
CA HIS A 164 29.50 -10.05 -38.96
C HIS A 164 31.00 -9.72 -39.06
N SER A 165 31.87 -10.53 -38.45
CA SER A 165 33.23 -10.75 -38.93
C SER A 165 33.78 -12.05 -38.36
N SER A 166 34.14 -12.92 -39.29
CA SER A 166 34.55 -14.29 -39.11
C SER A 166 36.02 -14.45 -38.73
N THR A 167 36.31 -15.64 -38.17
CA THR A 167 37.48 -16.50 -38.38
C THR A 167 38.67 -16.46 -37.41
N SER A 168 38.85 -17.65 -36.80
CA SER A 168 40.10 -18.41 -36.58
C SER A 168 40.96 -18.14 -35.35
N SER A 169 40.95 -19.09 -34.41
CA SER A 169 42.05 -20.06 -34.28
C SER A 169 41.65 -21.26 -33.42
N ALA A 170 42.10 -22.43 -33.87
CA ALA A 170 41.77 -23.75 -33.35
C ALA A 170 42.67 -24.19 -32.19
N GLN A 171 42.23 -25.30 -31.57
CA GLN A 171 42.95 -26.26 -30.72
C GLN A 171 43.02 -25.94 -29.21
N PHE A 172 42.26 -26.69 -28.41
CA PHE A 172 42.79 -27.89 -27.78
C PHE A 172 41.64 -28.84 -27.37
N ILE A 173 41.68 -30.05 -27.90
CA ILE A 173 40.91 -31.20 -27.41
C ILE A 173 41.71 -31.76 -26.24
N ASN A 174 41.07 -31.99 -25.09
CA ASN A 174 41.35 -33.24 -24.40
C ASN A 174 40.08 -33.81 -23.77
N ASP A 175 39.93 -35.09 -24.07
CA ASP A 175 38.85 -36.01 -23.85
C ASP A 175 38.96 -36.57 -22.41
N GLN A 176 37.83 -36.77 -21.72
CA GLN A 176 37.44 -38.04 -21.09
C GLN A 176 36.40 -37.86 -19.96
N ASN A 177 35.19 -38.33 -20.29
CA ASN A 177 34.52 -39.41 -19.58
C ASN A 177 33.85 -39.12 -18.22
N ALA A 178 32.53 -38.88 -18.23
CA ALA A 178 31.57 -39.50 -17.30
C ALA A 178 30.12 -39.30 -17.80
N GLU A 179 29.44 -40.43 -18.01
CA GLU A 179 28.03 -40.59 -18.42
C GLU A 179 27.00 -39.89 -17.50
N PRO A 180 25.81 -39.53 -18.04
CA PRO A 180 24.69 -38.99 -17.27
C PRO A 180 23.72 -40.09 -16.82
N PRO A 181 23.22 -40.13 -15.57
CA PRO A 181 22.17 -41.07 -15.23
C PRO A 181 20.79 -40.58 -15.66
N GLU A 182 20.08 -41.53 -16.24
CA GLU A 182 18.79 -41.49 -16.90
C GLU A 182 17.62 -41.03 -16.03
N ARG A 183 16.61 -40.46 -16.71
CA ARG A 183 15.25 -40.26 -16.18
C ARG A 183 14.51 -41.60 -16.13
N PRO A 184 13.75 -41.91 -15.07
CA PRO A 184 12.61 -42.81 -15.19
C PRO A 184 11.35 -42.01 -15.56
N ARG A 185 10.86 -42.32 -16.75
CA ARG A 185 9.52 -42.10 -17.28
C ARG A 185 8.54 -42.99 -16.50
N ALA A 186 7.50 -42.41 -15.90
CA ALA A 186 6.33 -43.17 -15.46
C ALA A 186 5.16 -42.86 -16.39
N GLU A 187 4.73 -43.93 -17.06
CA GLU A 187 3.62 -44.01 -17.99
C GLU A 187 2.25 -43.87 -17.32
N ARG A 188 1.30 -43.56 -18.20
CA ARG A 188 -0.14 -43.47 -18.04
C ARG A 188 -0.77 -44.68 -17.34
N ARG A 189 -1.88 -44.40 -16.64
CA ARG A 189 -3.09 -45.22 -16.78
C ARG A 189 -4.26 -44.34 -17.16
N ASP A 190 -4.77 -44.63 -18.35
CA ASP A 190 -6.07 -44.21 -18.87
C ASP A 190 -7.23 -44.90 -18.12
N ALA A 191 -8.43 -44.38 -18.40
CA ALA A 191 -9.74 -45.04 -18.32
C ALA A 191 -10.44 -45.06 -16.95
N VAL A 192 -11.77 -44.93 -16.82
CA VAL A 192 -12.93 -44.51 -17.62
C VAL A 192 -14.11 -44.68 -16.66
N GLY A 193 -15.13 -43.82 -16.77
CA GLY A 193 -16.49 -44.15 -16.36
C GLY A 193 -16.91 -43.67 -14.96
N ILE A 194 -18.16 -43.33 -14.68
CA ILE A 194 -19.41 -43.41 -15.42
C ILE A 194 -20.32 -42.31 -14.82
N ASN A 195 -21.12 -41.73 -15.70
CA ASN A 195 -22.23 -40.84 -15.45
C ASN A 195 -23.45 -41.66 -14.99
N GLU A 196 -24.16 -41.27 -13.92
CA GLU A 196 -25.60 -41.55 -13.69
C GLU A 196 -26.06 -40.73 -12.46
N ARG A 197 -26.91 -39.71 -12.61
CA ARG A 197 -28.39 -39.74 -12.43
C ARG A 197 -28.77 -40.41 -11.10
N LYS A 198 -29.42 -39.74 -10.15
CA LYS A 198 -30.76 -39.14 -10.22
C LYS A 198 -31.01 -38.31 -8.97
#